data_AF-A0A558AY52-F1
#
_entry.id   AF-A0A558AY52-F1
#
_cell.length_a   1.000
_cell.length_b   1.000
_cell.length_c   1.000
_cell.angle_alpha   90.00
_cell.angle_beta   90.00
_cell.angle_gamma   90.00
#
_symmetry.space_group_name_H-M   'P 1'
#
loop_
_entity.id
_entity.type
_entity.pdbx_description
1 polymer ?
#
loop_
_entity_poly.entity_id
_entity_poly.type
_entity_poly.pdbx_seq_one_letter_code
_entity_poly.pdbx_strand_id
1 'polypeptide(L)'
;MDRICLSFAGVTAHEYKVLNGKINEKMTGGLRQKVSYAKSLEGELLAQSLTDEGIGYMTIEDENYPVLLKEIHDPPYILYYRGEAALMQRRMLGIVGSRKATCYTGTGLKSILPELDRDIAIVSGLAHGADDLAHLKAMENGFSTIGVLAFGHGTHYPRSTWNTRLKMEGEGLVISEYPPATQVAKWRFVARNRIIAGLSEGILVTEAEARSGSLITLDMALNENRHAYCMPGNIHALQSKGTNLRIQEGAKMVLSGADIMEDFNS
;
A
#
# COMPACT_ATOMS: atom_id res chain seq x y z
N MET A 1 -19.39 12.38 13.50
CA MET A 1 -18.17 12.84 14.21
C MET A 1 -17.09 12.97 13.17
N ASP A 2 -16.29 14.03 13.24
CA ASP A 2 -15.29 14.30 12.22
C ASP A 2 -14.19 13.21 12.19
N ARG A 3 -13.93 12.66 11.01
CA ARG A 3 -12.98 11.56 10.77
C ARG A 3 -11.54 12.02 10.93
N ILE A 4 -11.23 13.27 10.60
CA ILE A 4 -9.89 13.81 10.83
C ILE A 4 -9.60 13.83 12.33
N CYS A 5 -10.54 14.30 13.15
CA CYS A 5 -10.41 14.32 14.60
C CYS A 5 -10.27 12.92 15.20
N LEU A 6 -11.06 11.95 14.72
CA LEU A 6 -10.95 10.54 15.13
C LEU A 6 -9.55 9.99 14.81
N SER A 7 -9.03 10.28 13.62
CA SER A 7 -7.71 9.83 13.18
C SER A 7 -6.58 10.43 14.01
N PHE A 8 -6.61 11.75 14.24
CA PHE A 8 -5.66 12.44 15.11
C PHE A 8 -5.75 11.98 16.57
N ALA A 9 -6.92 11.55 17.03
CA ALA A 9 -7.10 10.92 18.33
C ALA A 9 -6.63 9.45 18.39
N GLY A 10 -6.13 8.89 17.28
CA GLY A 10 -5.59 7.54 17.22
C GLY A 10 -6.64 6.44 17.15
N VAL A 11 -7.85 6.74 16.68
CA VAL A 11 -8.90 5.74 16.43
C VAL A 11 -8.50 4.89 15.22
N THR A 12 -8.44 3.58 15.38
CA THR A 12 -8.08 2.64 14.30
C THR A 12 -9.27 2.31 13.39
N ALA A 13 -9.01 1.67 12.24
CA ALA A 13 -10.08 1.19 11.35
C ALA A 13 -11.07 0.23 12.05
N HIS A 14 -10.56 -0.73 12.83
CA HIS A 14 -11.39 -1.60 13.66
C HIS A 14 -12.24 -0.81 14.66
N GLU A 15 -11.63 0.10 15.42
CA GLU A 15 -12.35 0.93 16.40
C GLU A 15 -13.42 1.82 15.72
N TYR A 16 -13.12 2.36 14.54
CA TYR A 16 -14.08 3.13 13.75
C TYR A 16 -15.31 2.30 13.34
N LYS A 17 -15.13 1.03 13.00
CA LYS A 17 -16.26 0.12 12.73
C LYS A 17 -17.11 -0.13 13.97
N VAL A 18 -16.50 -0.29 15.14
CA VAL A 18 -17.21 -0.42 16.43
C VAL A 18 -18.04 0.84 16.69
N LEU A 19 -17.48 2.03 16.47
CA LEU A 19 -18.20 3.30 16.65
C LEU A 19 -19.42 3.44 15.72
N ASN A 20 -19.34 2.89 14.51
CA ASN A 20 -20.42 2.94 13.54
C ASN A 20 -21.37 1.74 13.60
N GLY A 21 -21.27 0.90 14.63
CA GLY A 21 -22.14 -0.27 14.80
C GLY A 21 -21.95 -1.37 13.76
N LYS A 22 -20.87 -1.33 12.98
CA LYS A 22 -20.54 -2.39 12.00
C LYS A 22 -19.98 -3.65 12.66
N ILE A 23 -19.45 -3.52 13.87
CA ILE A 23 -18.97 -4.63 14.70
C ILE A 23 -19.72 -4.55 16.03
N ASN A 24 -20.32 -5.68 16.44
CA ASN A 24 -21.06 -5.78 17.71
C ASN A 24 -20.10 -6.00 18.89
N GLU A 25 -19.23 -5.03 19.13
CA GLU A 25 -18.31 -4.99 20.28
C GLU A 25 -18.64 -3.80 21.17
N LYS A 26 -18.42 -3.94 22.48
CA LYS A 26 -18.61 -2.83 23.42
C LYS A 26 -17.44 -1.85 23.32
N MET A 27 -17.74 -0.55 23.36
CA MET A 27 -16.70 0.48 23.47
C MET A 27 -15.85 0.28 24.73
N THR A 28 -14.57 -0.03 24.51
CA THR A 28 -13.55 -0.16 25.56
C THR A 28 -13.27 1.19 26.24
N GLY A 29 -12.67 1.16 27.44
CA GLY A 29 -12.26 2.39 28.13
C GLY A 29 -11.30 3.26 27.29
N GLY A 30 -10.34 2.62 26.60
CA GLY A 30 -9.41 3.31 25.70
C GLY A 30 -10.12 3.99 24.52
N LEU A 31 -11.08 3.31 23.88
CA LEU A 31 -11.84 3.90 22.78
C LEU A 31 -12.69 5.11 23.24
N ARG A 32 -13.28 5.05 24.44
CA ARG A 32 -14.01 6.20 25.01
C ARG A 32 -13.09 7.41 25.23
N GLN A 33 -11.86 7.19 25.70
CA GLN A 33 -10.87 8.26 25.87
C GLN A 33 -10.49 8.90 24.53
N LYS A 34 -10.21 8.09 23.50
CA LYS A 34 -9.92 8.61 22.15
C LYS A 34 -11.08 9.42 21.58
N VAL A 35 -12.33 8.96 21.72
CA VAL A 35 -13.52 9.69 21.29
C VAL A 35 -13.67 11.01 22.05
N SER A 36 -13.41 11.01 23.36
CA SER A 36 -13.42 12.25 24.15
C SER A 36 -12.35 13.23 23.69
N TYR A 37 -11.14 12.74 23.39
CA TYR A 37 -10.07 13.56 22.85
C TYR A 37 -10.41 14.11 21.45
N ALA A 38 -10.96 13.27 20.56
CA ALA A 38 -11.42 13.70 19.24
C ALA A 38 -12.45 14.84 19.31
N LYS A 39 -13.35 14.83 20.30
CA LYS A 39 -14.32 15.91 20.53
C LYS A 39 -13.69 17.23 20.98
N SER A 40 -12.48 17.20 21.54
CA SER A 40 -11.73 18.39 21.93
C SER A 40 -10.89 18.98 20.79
N LEU A 41 -10.81 18.30 19.64
CA LEU A 41 -10.07 18.76 18.47
C LEU A 41 -10.97 19.59 17.55
N GLU A 42 -10.39 20.61 16.94
CA GLU A 42 -11.04 21.46 15.96
C GLU A 42 -10.69 20.97 14.54
N GLY A 43 -11.61 20.25 13.90
CA GLY A 43 -11.39 19.59 12.62
C GLY A 43 -11.00 20.56 11.48
N GLU A 44 -11.58 21.75 11.46
CA GLU A 44 -11.26 22.81 10.48
C GLU A 44 -9.80 23.28 10.62
N LEU A 45 -9.30 23.45 11.85
CA LEU A 45 -7.90 23.81 12.07
C LEU A 45 -6.95 22.69 11.66
N LEU A 46 -7.33 21.43 11.91
CA LEU A 46 -6.54 20.27 11.46
C LEU A 46 -6.49 20.21 9.93
N ALA A 47 -7.62 20.38 9.25
CA ALA A 47 -7.69 20.38 7.79
C ALA A 47 -6.90 21.55 7.18
N GLN A 48 -6.94 22.73 7.80
CA GLN A 48 -6.12 23.86 7.38
C GLN A 48 -4.63 23.56 7.55
N SER A 49 -4.21 23.02 8.70
CA SER A 49 -2.83 22.63 8.97
C SER A 49 -2.30 21.61 7.94
N LEU A 50 -3.13 20.62 7.57
CA LEU A 50 -2.78 19.66 6.51
C LEU A 50 -2.58 20.37 5.17
N THR A 51 -3.48 21.28 4.82
CA THR A 51 -3.42 22.05 3.58
C THR A 51 -2.14 22.90 3.52
N ASP A 52 -1.79 23.57 4.63
CA ASP A 52 -0.57 24.37 4.76
C ASP A 52 0.72 23.52 4.62
N GLU A 53 0.67 22.26 5.05
CA GLU A 53 1.74 21.26 4.85
C GLU A 53 1.72 20.57 3.47
N GLY A 54 0.79 20.96 2.60
CA GLY A 54 0.59 20.36 1.27
C GLY A 54 0.14 18.91 1.33
N ILE A 55 -0.59 18.51 2.38
CA ILE A 55 -1.10 17.15 2.60
C ILE A 55 -2.61 17.16 2.37
N GLY A 56 -3.07 16.42 1.37
CA GLY A 56 -4.48 16.14 1.18
C GLY A 56 -4.96 15.02 2.11
N TYR A 57 -6.26 14.92 2.31
CA TYR A 57 -6.87 13.75 2.92
C TYR A 57 -8.16 13.35 2.21
N MET A 58 -8.52 12.08 2.32
CA MET A 58 -9.72 11.49 1.76
C MET A 58 -10.30 10.49 2.76
N THR A 59 -11.61 10.41 2.86
CA THR A 59 -12.31 9.51 3.76
C THR A 59 -13.06 8.41 3.02
N ILE A 60 -13.36 7.32 3.70
CA ILE A 60 -14.11 6.16 3.13
C ILE A 60 -15.54 6.51 2.64
N GLU A 61 -16.04 7.69 3.01
CA GLU A 61 -17.33 8.21 2.53
C GLU A 61 -17.21 9.07 1.27
N ASP A 62 -16.00 9.48 0.89
CA ASP A 62 -15.79 10.29 -0.30
C ASP A 62 -16.05 9.43 -1.54
N GLU A 63 -16.68 10.04 -2.56
CA GLU A 63 -17.07 9.34 -3.80
C GLU A 63 -15.87 8.78 -4.56
N ASN A 64 -14.72 9.44 -4.44
CA ASN A 64 -13.46 9.05 -5.06
C ASN A 64 -12.58 8.16 -4.15
N TYR A 65 -13.14 7.59 -3.07
CA TYR A 65 -12.42 6.59 -2.29
C TYR A 65 -12.27 5.28 -3.09
N PRO A 66 -11.08 4.66 -3.16
CA PRO A 66 -10.85 3.51 -4.04
C PRO A 66 -11.75 2.32 -3.70
N VAL A 67 -12.51 1.85 -4.69
CA VAL A 67 -13.52 0.80 -4.50
C VAL A 67 -12.90 -0.49 -3.96
N LEU A 68 -11.82 -0.97 -4.58
CA LEU A 68 -11.13 -2.20 -4.15
C LEU A 68 -10.61 -2.09 -2.71
N LEU A 69 -10.12 -0.91 -2.31
CA LEU A 69 -9.63 -0.70 -0.94
C LEU A 69 -10.78 -0.66 0.06
N LYS A 70 -11.98 -0.22 -0.35
CA LYS A 70 -13.18 -0.20 0.49
C LYS A 70 -13.73 -1.59 0.79
N GLU A 71 -13.46 -2.55 -0.10
CA GLU A 71 -13.94 -3.94 -0.02
C GLU A 71 -13.14 -4.82 0.94
N ILE A 72 -11.91 -4.43 1.28
CA ILE A 72 -11.06 -5.30 2.10
C ILE A 72 -11.65 -5.53 3.49
N HIS A 73 -11.21 -6.58 4.18
CA HIS A 73 -11.68 -6.89 5.52
C HIS A 73 -11.54 -5.71 6.50
N ASP A 74 -10.41 -4.98 6.46
CA ASP A 74 -10.15 -3.82 7.33
C ASP A 74 -9.73 -2.55 6.56
N PRO A 75 -10.69 -1.86 5.91
CA PRO A 75 -10.39 -0.72 5.06
C PRO A 75 -10.04 0.52 5.92
N PRO A 76 -8.99 1.29 5.55
CA PRO A 76 -8.65 2.50 6.28
C PRO A 76 -9.75 3.54 6.09
N TYR A 77 -10.37 4.03 7.16
CA TYR A 77 -11.50 4.99 7.02
C TYR A 77 -11.06 6.39 6.56
N ILE A 78 -9.74 6.64 6.54
CA ILE A 78 -9.11 7.89 6.11
C ILE A 78 -7.74 7.59 5.52
N LEU A 79 -7.37 8.33 4.48
CA LEU A 79 -6.06 8.35 3.86
C LEU A 79 -5.57 9.79 3.81
N TYR A 80 -4.30 10.00 4.15
CA TYR A 80 -3.55 11.22 3.92
C TYR A 80 -2.67 11.01 2.69
N TYR A 81 -2.46 12.05 1.89
CA TYR A 81 -1.70 11.90 0.66
C TYR A 81 -0.94 13.16 0.23
N ARG A 82 0.09 12.95 -0.60
CA ARG A 82 0.81 13.96 -1.38
C ARG A 82 0.97 13.49 -2.82
N GLY A 83 0.72 14.37 -3.77
CA GLY A 83 0.74 14.06 -5.21
C GLY A 83 -0.67 13.96 -5.80
N GLU A 84 -0.79 13.24 -6.91
CA GLU A 84 -2.02 13.20 -7.73
C GLU A 84 -3.02 12.15 -7.23
N ALA A 85 -4.07 12.59 -6.52
CA ALA A 85 -5.07 11.71 -5.92
C ALA A 85 -5.87 10.91 -6.96
N ALA A 86 -6.04 11.43 -8.19
CA ALA A 86 -6.76 10.73 -9.25
C ALA A 86 -6.09 9.40 -9.64
N LEU A 87 -4.80 9.21 -9.33
CA LEU A 87 -4.12 7.93 -9.56
C LEU A 87 -4.76 6.78 -8.78
N MET A 88 -5.44 7.06 -7.67
CA MET A 88 -6.13 6.01 -6.90
C MET A 88 -7.39 5.45 -7.59
N GLN A 89 -7.80 6.04 -8.72
CA GLN A 89 -8.91 5.55 -9.56
C GLN A 89 -8.44 4.65 -10.70
N ARG A 90 -7.13 4.54 -10.90
CA ARG A 90 -6.57 3.66 -11.94
C ARG A 90 -6.61 2.20 -11.49
N ARG A 91 -6.55 1.32 -12.48
CA ARG A 91 -6.19 -0.08 -12.28
C ARG A 91 -4.81 -0.16 -11.65
N MET A 92 -4.59 -1.09 -10.74
CA MET A 92 -3.37 -1.13 -9.94
C MET A 92 -2.76 -2.52 -9.85
N LEU A 93 -1.46 -2.59 -10.09
CA LEU A 93 -0.63 -3.76 -9.83
C LEU A 93 0.29 -3.45 -8.65
N GLY A 94 0.14 -4.20 -7.57
CA GLY A 94 1.05 -4.09 -6.45
C GLY A 94 2.30 -4.93 -6.70
N ILE A 95 3.48 -4.37 -6.46
CA ILE A 95 4.76 -5.07 -6.62
C ILE A 95 5.49 -5.04 -5.30
N VAL A 96 5.79 -6.21 -4.74
CA VAL A 96 6.49 -6.36 -3.46
C VAL A 96 7.58 -7.40 -3.56
N GLY A 97 8.50 -7.42 -2.59
CA GLY A 97 9.53 -8.45 -2.58
C GLY A 97 10.55 -8.31 -1.47
N SER A 98 11.71 -8.91 -1.70
CA SER A 98 12.79 -8.98 -0.74
C SER A 98 13.38 -7.60 -0.48
N ARG A 99 13.68 -7.32 0.80
CA ARG A 99 14.50 -6.16 1.18
C ARG A 99 15.95 -6.27 0.70
N LYS A 100 16.38 -7.47 0.32
CA LYS A 100 17.67 -7.78 -0.30
C LYS A 100 17.46 -8.19 -1.76
N ALA A 101 16.56 -7.50 -2.46
CA ALA A 101 16.33 -7.71 -3.88
C ALA A 101 17.65 -7.64 -4.66
N THR A 102 17.81 -8.56 -5.61
CA THR A 102 19.02 -8.68 -6.41
C THR A 102 18.82 -8.00 -7.77
N CYS A 103 19.84 -8.07 -8.64
CA CYS A 103 19.68 -7.65 -10.04
C CYS A 103 18.59 -8.44 -10.77
N TYR A 104 18.18 -9.60 -10.26
CA TYR A 104 17.10 -10.41 -10.81
C TYR A 104 15.76 -9.64 -10.78
N THR A 105 15.38 -9.05 -9.64
CA THR A 105 14.19 -8.18 -9.54
C THR A 105 14.24 -7.05 -10.58
N GLY A 106 15.36 -6.32 -10.65
CA GLY A 106 15.48 -5.20 -11.59
C GLY A 106 15.40 -5.61 -13.07
N THR A 107 15.97 -6.78 -13.42
CA THR A 107 15.95 -7.32 -14.78
C THR A 107 14.54 -7.81 -15.15
N GLY A 108 13.89 -8.55 -14.24
CA GLY A 108 12.53 -9.04 -14.47
C GLY A 108 11.54 -7.89 -14.62
N LEU A 109 11.59 -6.88 -13.76
CA LEU A 109 10.73 -5.69 -13.90
C LEU A 109 10.98 -4.92 -15.20
N LYS A 110 12.23 -4.86 -15.67
CA LYS A 110 12.56 -4.25 -16.97
C LYS A 110 11.94 -5.01 -18.15
N SER A 111 11.72 -6.33 -18.02
CA SER A 111 11.06 -7.15 -19.03
C SER A 111 9.53 -7.16 -18.91
N ILE A 112 9.01 -7.20 -17.69
CA ILE A 112 7.57 -7.33 -17.41
C ILE A 112 6.84 -6.01 -17.64
N LEU A 113 7.35 -4.90 -17.09
CA LEU A 113 6.62 -3.62 -17.11
C LEU A 113 6.31 -3.10 -18.53
N PRO A 114 7.20 -3.15 -19.53
CA PRO A 114 6.89 -2.65 -20.88
C PRO A 114 5.70 -3.32 -21.57
N GLU A 115 5.31 -4.52 -21.14
CA GLU A 115 4.20 -5.30 -21.70
C GLU A 115 2.85 -5.04 -20.99
N LEU A 116 2.84 -4.23 -19.92
CA LEU A 116 1.61 -3.86 -19.22
C LEU A 116 0.94 -2.63 -19.84
N ASP A 117 -0.39 -2.54 -19.74
CA ASP A 117 -1.14 -1.36 -20.18
C ASP A 117 -0.78 -0.12 -19.35
N ARG A 118 -0.64 1.02 -20.03
CA ARG A 118 -0.12 2.28 -19.45
C ARG A 118 -1.08 2.98 -18.50
N ASP A 119 -2.34 2.57 -18.47
CA ASP A 119 -3.33 3.04 -17.52
C ASP A 119 -3.15 2.40 -16.14
N ILE A 120 -2.44 1.28 -16.03
CA ILE A 120 -2.09 0.63 -14.76
C ILE A 120 -1.13 1.52 -13.94
N ALA A 121 -1.41 1.68 -12.65
CA ALA A 121 -0.48 2.28 -11.69
C ALA A 121 0.24 1.20 -10.87
N ILE A 122 1.53 1.42 -10.59
CA ILE A 122 2.33 0.50 -9.78
C ILE A 122 2.26 0.91 -8.32
N VAL A 123 1.82 0.01 -7.44
CA VAL A 123 1.67 0.26 -6.00
C VAL A 123 2.75 -0.50 -5.23
N SER A 124 3.43 0.17 -4.31
CA SER A 124 4.38 -0.50 -3.41
C SER A 124 4.61 0.31 -2.14
N GLY A 125 5.51 -0.18 -1.29
CA GLY A 125 5.67 0.26 0.07
C GLY A 125 6.78 1.25 0.37
N LEU A 126 7.47 1.80 -0.64
CA LEU A 126 8.62 2.71 -0.44
C LEU A 126 9.70 2.17 0.53
N ALA A 127 9.79 0.85 0.71
CA ALA A 127 10.80 0.18 1.51
C ALA A 127 12.07 -0.07 0.69
N HIS A 128 13.20 -0.31 1.37
CA HIS A 128 14.42 -0.70 0.68
C HIS A 128 14.26 -2.06 -0.03
N GLY A 129 14.92 -2.24 -1.18
CA GLY A 129 14.92 -3.48 -1.94
C GLY A 129 13.88 -3.44 -3.07
N ALA A 130 13.04 -4.49 -3.14
CA ALA A 130 12.10 -4.67 -4.25
C ALA A 130 11.10 -3.51 -4.39
N ASP A 131 10.58 -2.97 -3.27
CA ASP A 131 9.60 -1.87 -3.30
C ASP A 131 10.17 -0.60 -3.97
N ASP A 132 11.38 -0.19 -3.60
CA ASP A 132 12.08 0.95 -4.21
C ASP A 132 12.39 0.69 -5.69
N LEU A 133 12.85 -0.52 -6.03
CA LEU A 133 13.09 -0.92 -7.43
C LEU A 133 11.80 -0.91 -8.26
N ALA A 134 10.68 -1.34 -7.69
CA ALA A 134 9.39 -1.32 -8.37
C ALA A 134 9.00 0.11 -8.76
N HIS A 135 9.09 1.06 -7.83
CA HIS A 135 8.81 2.47 -8.10
C HIS A 135 9.77 3.06 -9.13
N LEU A 136 11.08 2.82 -8.99
CA LEU A 136 12.08 3.34 -9.93
C LEU A 136 11.85 2.78 -11.34
N LYS A 137 11.64 1.47 -11.48
CA LYS A 137 11.39 0.83 -12.79
C LYS A 137 10.05 1.21 -13.39
N ALA A 138 9.01 1.41 -12.58
CA ALA A 138 7.74 1.96 -13.03
C ALA A 138 7.93 3.34 -13.66
N MET A 139 8.57 4.27 -12.93
CA MET A 139 8.82 5.63 -13.41
C MET A 139 9.74 5.67 -14.64
N GLU A 140 10.81 4.86 -14.68
CA GLU A 140 11.68 4.72 -15.87
C GLU A 140 10.91 4.29 -17.12
N ASN A 141 9.86 3.51 -16.95
CA ASN A 141 9.00 3.04 -18.04
C ASN A 141 7.77 3.92 -18.27
N GLY A 142 7.62 5.05 -17.57
CA GLY A 142 6.50 5.97 -17.74
C GLY A 142 5.18 5.54 -17.08
N PHE A 143 5.22 4.60 -16.13
CA PHE A 143 4.07 4.25 -15.30
C PHE A 143 3.89 5.25 -14.16
N SER A 144 2.63 5.55 -13.84
CA SER A 144 2.28 6.19 -12.57
C SER A 144 2.57 5.24 -11.41
N THR A 145 2.92 5.81 -10.25
CA THR A 145 3.31 5.03 -9.09
C THR A 145 2.69 5.56 -7.80
N ILE A 146 2.29 4.66 -6.92
CA ILE A 146 1.66 4.95 -5.63
C ILE A 146 2.46 4.31 -4.49
N GLY A 147 3.00 5.14 -3.61
CA GLY A 147 3.78 4.72 -2.46
C GLY A 147 2.94 4.73 -1.20
N VAL A 148 2.78 3.59 -0.55
CA VAL A 148 1.97 3.50 0.67
C VAL A 148 2.87 3.55 1.90
N LEU A 149 2.72 4.51 2.81
CA LEU A 149 3.57 4.66 3.99
C LEU A 149 3.04 3.92 5.21
N ALA A 150 3.95 3.51 6.10
CA ALA A 150 3.64 2.90 7.41
C ALA A 150 3.71 3.91 8.57
N PHE A 151 3.76 5.20 8.25
CA PHE A 151 3.99 6.34 9.14
C PHE A 151 3.40 7.60 8.49
N GLY A 152 3.35 8.71 9.22
CA GLY A 152 2.80 9.98 8.72
C GLY A 152 3.76 10.72 7.77
N HIS A 153 3.21 11.60 6.93
CA HIS A 153 3.99 12.37 5.95
C HIS A 153 5.09 13.27 6.55
N GLY A 154 4.99 13.64 7.83
CA GLY A 154 6.02 14.40 8.55
C GLY A 154 7.26 13.59 8.94
N THR A 155 7.31 12.29 8.63
CA THR A 155 8.45 11.40 8.90
C THR A 155 8.83 10.64 7.63
N HIS A 156 10.10 10.20 7.51
CA HIS A 156 10.52 9.31 6.42
C HIS A 156 11.43 8.18 6.88
N TYR A 157 11.15 6.97 6.40
CA TYR A 157 11.99 5.79 6.62
C TYR A 157 11.78 4.75 5.51
N PRO A 158 12.85 4.09 5.02
CA PRO A 158 14.25 4.33 5.35
C PRO A 158 14.80 5.58 4.62
N ARG A 159 15.86 6.19 5.15
CA ARG A 159 16.48 7.39 4.56
C ARG A 159 16.92 7.18 3.10
N SER A 160 17.29 5.94 2.74
CA SER A 160 17.74 5.59 1.39
C SER A 160 16.67 5.81 0.31
N THR A 161 15.38 5.68 0.65
CA THR A 161 14.27 5.84 -0.32
C THR A 161 13.72 7.27 -0.36
N TRP A 162 14.40 8.24 0.28
CA TRP A 162 13.92 9.62 0.36
C TRP A 162 13.81 10.28 -1.01
N ASN A 163 14.81 10.11 -1.88
CA ASN A 163 14.79 10.69 -3.21
C ASN A 163 13.67 10.08 -4.08
N THR A 164 13.45 8.77 -3.97
CA THR A 164 12.34 8.08 -4.64
C THR A 164 11.01 8.67 -4.17
N ARG A 165 10.82 8.83 -2.86
CA ARG A 165 9.62 9.44 -2.30
C ARG A 165 9.40 10.87 -2.84
N LEU A 166 10.43 11.72 -2.83
CA LEU A 166 10.29 13.10 -3.33
C LEU A 166 9.86 13.14 -4.80
N LYS A 167 10.43 12.25 -5.63
CA LYS A 167 10.02 12.14 -7.02
C LYS A 167 8.55 11.70 -7.13
N MET A 168 8.14 10.73 -6.32
CA MET A 168 6.75 10.25 -6.28
C MET A 168 5.76 11.29 -5.77
N GLU A 169 6.12 12.12 -4.78
CA GLU A 169 5.25 13.21 -4.32
C GLU A 169 5.06 14.30 -5.40
N GLY A 170 5.99 14.43 -6.37
CA GLY A 170 5.89 15.38 -7.48
C GLY A 170 5.25 14.83 -8.76
N GLU A 171 5.47 13.57 -9.10
CA GLU A 171 5.06 12.96 -10.39
C GLU A 171 4.06 11.79 -10.23
N GLY A 172 3.81 11.35 -9.00
CA GLY A 172 2.95 10.22 -8.67
C GLY A 172 2.09 10.51 -7.46
N LEU A 173 1.97 9.53 -6.57
CA LEU A 173 1.21 9.68 -5.33
C LEU A 173 1.91 8.95 -4.19
N VAL A 174 1.90 9.54 -3.00
CA VAL A 174 2.30 8.90 -1.76
C VAL A 174 1.14 9.03 -0.77
N ILE A 175 0.76 7.93 -0.14
CA ILE A 175 -0.39 7.88 0.78
C ILE A 175 -0.01 7.31 2.14
N SER A 176 -0.81 7.58 3.17
CA SER A 176 -0.69 7.00 4.51
C SER A 176 -2.05 6.93 5.18
N GLU A 177 -2.30 5.90 5.99
CA GLU A 177 -3.47 5.86 6.90
C GLU A 177 -3.23 6.71 8.18
N TYR A 178 -2.00 7.16 8.41
CA TYR A 178 -1.60 7.76 9.68
C TYR A 178 -1.47 9.29 9.60
N PRO A 179 -1.91 10.04 10.63
CA PRO A 179 -1.72 11.48 10.70
C PRO A 179 -0.25 11.89 10.52
N PRO A 180 0.05 13.10 9.99
CA PRO A 180 1.39 13.49 9.54
C PRO A 180 2.51 13.30 10.57
N ALA A 181 2.26 13.58 11.85
CA ALA A 181 3.24 13.46 12.92
C ALA A 181 3.55 12.01 13.36
N THR A 182 2.85 11.01 12.80
CA THR A 182 2.95 9.62 13.23
C THR A 182 4.31 9.02 12.94
N GLN A 183 5.01 8.61 14.01
CA GLN A 183 6.35 8.02 13.92
C GLN A 183 6.36 6.57 13.39
N VAL A 184 7.54 6.06 13.06
CA VAL A 184 7.74 4.70 12.57
C VAL A 184 7.48 3.67 13.68
N ALA A 185 6.73 2.61 13.37
CA ALA A 185 6.58 1.45 14.26
C ALA A 185 6.58 0.14 13.46
N LYS A 186 7.28 -0.88 13.96
CA LYS A 186 7.50 -2.16 13.22
C LYS A 186 6.20 -2.82 12.77
N TRP A 187 5.19 -2.86 13.63
CA TRP A 187 3.90 -3.49 13.34
C TRP A 187 3.12 -2.76 12.24
N ARG A 188 3.31 -1.44 12.07
CA ARG A 188 2.65 -0.65 11.03
C ARG A 188 3.08 -1.05 9.63
N PHE A 189 4.29 -1.59 9.44
CA PHE A 189 4.71 -2.10 8.13
C PHE A 189 3.88 -3.31 7.69
N VAL A 190 3.51 -4.18 8.63
CA VAL A 190 2.64 -5.32 8.34
C VAL A 190 1.21 -4.83 8.13
N ALA A 191 0.71 -3.93 8.99
CA ALA A 191 -0.62 -3.34 8.84
C ALA A 191 -0.78 -2.55 7.53
N ARG A 192 0.27 -1.87 7.06
CA ARG A 192 0.25 -1.12 5.80
C ARG A 192 0.06 -2.04 4.59
N ASN A 193 0.56 -3.27 4.63
CA ASN A 193 0.52 -4.17 3.48
C ASN A 193 -0.91 -4.53 3.05
N ARG A 194 -1.90 -4.51 3.95
CA ARG A 194 -3.31 -4.68 3.54
C ARG A 194 -3.81 -3.53 2.66
N ILE A 195 -3.22 -2.34 2.74
CA ILE A 195 -3.57 -1.22 1.85
C ILE A 195 -2.96 -1.45 0.47
N ILE A 196 -1.73 -1.95 0.38
CA ILE A 196 -1.10 -2.31 -0.90
C ILE A 196 -1.93 -3.41 -1.58
N ALA A 197 -2.26 -4.48 -0.85
CA ALA A 197 -3.12 -5.54 -1.35
C ALA A 197 -4.51 -5.04 -1.73
N GLY A 198 -5.13 -4.22 -0.87
CA GLY A 198 -6.49 -3.71 -1.08
C GLY A 198 -6.64 -2.73 -2.23
N LEU A 199 -5.59 -1.96 -2.54
CA LEU A 199 -5.60 -1.06 -3.70
C LEU A 199 -5.43 -1.81 -5.02
N SER A 200 -4.83 -3.00 -5.00
CA SER A 200 -4.37 -3.67 -6.22
C SER A 200 -5.35 -4.73 -6.70
N GLU A 201 -5.49 -4.87 -8.01
CA GLU A 201 -6.20 -6.00 -8.63
C GLU A 201 -5.39 -7.29 -8.53
N GLY A 202 -4.05 -7.17 -8.48
CA GLY A 202 -3.16 -8.28 -8.18
C GLY A 202 -1.83 -7.85 -7.57
N ILE A 203 -1.13 -8.81 -6.95
CA ILE A 203 0.18 -8.60 -6.33
C ILE A 203 1.23 -9.48 -7.01
N LEU A 204 2.28 -8.84 -7.52
CA LEU A 204 3.49 -9.49 -8.02
C LEU A 204 4.57 -9.53 -6.93
N VAL A 205 5.01 -10.73 -6.56
CA VAL A 205 6.19 -10.95 -5.74
C VAL A 205 7.39 -11.27 -6.62
N THR A 206 8.41 -10.40 -6.62
CA THR A 206 9.59 -10.58 -7.48
C THR A 206 10.60 -11.56 -6.90
N GLU A 207 10.96 -11.36 -5.64
CA GLU A 207 11.88 -12.20 -4.87
C GLU A 207 11.37 -12.27 -3.42
N ALA A 208 11.40 -13.45 -2.80
CA ALA A 208 11.07 -13.64 -1.41
C ALA A 208 11.80 -14.87 -0.82
N GLU A 209 12.37 -14.70 0.37
CA GLU A 209 12.73 -15.85 1.20
C GLU A 209 11.47 -16.55 1.72
N ALA A 210 11.57 -17.83 2.13
CA ALA A 210 10.43 -18.64 2.56
C ALA A 210 9.61 -18.04 3.73
N ARG A 211 10.21 -17.18 4.55
CA ARG A 211 9.55 -16.44 5.64
C ARG A 211 9.68 -14.93 5.44
N SER A 212 9.22 -14.43 4.30
CA SER A 212 9.27 -13.01 3.96
C SER A 212 7.94 -12.30 4.23
N GLY A 213 8.01 -11.04 4.67
CA GLY A 213 6.82 -10.18 4.80
C GLY A 213 6.16 -9.83 3.46
N SER A 214 6.86 -9.98 2.33
CA SER A 214 6.26 -9.86 1.00
C SER A 214 5.22 -10.97 0.74
N LEU A 215 5.46 -12.19 1.24
CA LEU A 215 4.52 -13.31 1.11
C LEU A 215 3.26 -13.09 1.95
N ILE A 216 3.37 -12.40 3.09
CA ILE A 216 2.20 -11.98 3.89
C ILE A 216 1.29 -11.06 3.06
N THR A 217 1.88 -10.19 2.23
CA THR A 217 1.10 -9.29 1.35
C THR A 217 0.40 -10.07 0.24
N LEU A 218 1.05 -11.10 -0.31
CA LEU A 218 0.45 -12.01 -1.26
C LEU A 218 -0.74 -12.78 -0.64
N ASP A 219 -0.58 -13.26 0.60
CA ASP A 219 -1.67 -13.93 1.33
C ASP A 219 -2.84 -12.99 1.61
N MET A 220 -2.55 -11.72 1.96
CA MET A 220 -3.57 -10.69 2.10
C MET A 220 -4.32 -10.47 0.78
N ALA A 221 -3.62 -10.39 -0.34
CA ALA A 221 -4.23 -10.26 -1.66
C ALA A 221 -5.15 -11.43 -2.00
N LEU A 222 -4.71 -12.66 -1.76
CA LEU A 222 -5.56 -13.86 -1.95
C LEU A 222 -6.83 -13.82 -1.10
N ASN A 223 -6.73 -13.43 0.17
CA ASN A 223 -7.89 -13.31 1.06
C ASN A 223 -8.90 -12.26 0.60
N GLU A 224 -8.45 -11.24 -0.13
CA GLU A 224 -9.30 -10.19 -0.71
C GLU A 224 -9.68 -10.49 -2.17
N ASN A 225 -9.54 -11.75 -2.62
CA ASN A 225 -9.83 -12.20 -3.98
C ASN A 225 -9.08 -11.40 -5.07
N ARG A 226 -7.82 -11.05 -4.80
CA ARG A 226 -6.92 -10.41 -5.76
C ARG A 226 -6.02 -11.45 -6.41
N HIS A 227 -5.54 -11.16 -7.61
CA HIS A 227 -4.62 -12.05 -8.31
C HIS A 227 -3.28 -12.14 -7.57
N ALA A 228 -2.70 -13.35 -7.54
CA ALA A 228 -1.45 -13.63 -6.87
C ALA A 228 -0.40 -14.11 -7.87
N TYR A 229 0.62 -13.29 -8.06
CA TYR A 229 1.68 -13.53 -9.04
C TYR A 229 3.03 -13.70 -8.36
N CYS A 230 3.87 -14.56 -8.91
CA CYS A 230 5.24 -14.75 -8.45
C CYS A 230 6.18 -14.88 -9.64
N MET A 231 7.31 -14.16 -9.60
CA MET A 231 8.42 -14.46 -10.51
C MET A 231 9.09 -15.77 -10.05
N PRO A 232 9.31 -16.73 -10.97
CA PRO A 232 10.09 -17.92 -10.63
C PRO A 232 11.55 -17.52 -10.40
N GLY A 233 12.34 -18.40 -9.81
CA GLY A 233 13.77 -18.14 -9.69
C GLY A 233 14.59 -19.40 -9.46
N ASN A 234 15.91 -19.22 -9.40
CA ASN A 234 16.84 -20.32 -9.18
C ASN A 234 16.52 -21.05 -7.87
N ILE A 235 16.32 -22.37 -7.93
CA ILE A 235 15.97 -23.20 -6.76
C ILE A 235 17.04 -23.19 -5.66
N HIS A 236 18.27 -22.81 -5.97
CA HIS A 236 19.37 -22.65 -5.02
C HIS A 236 19.48 -21.22 -4.44
N ALA A 237 18.78 -20.25 -5.03
CA ALA A 237 18.76 -18.88 -4.51
C ALA A 237 17.78 -18.79 -3.34
N LEU A 238 18.29 -18.36 -2.17
CA LEU A 238 17.48 -18.21 -0.96
C LEU A 238 16.31 -17.24 -1.17
N GLN A 239 16.55 -16.18 -1.96
CA GLN A 239 15.57 -15.15 -2.32
C GLN A 239 14.50 -15.63 -3.31
N SER A 240 14.63 -16.81 -3.91
CA SER A 240 13.62 -17.37 -4.81
C SER A 240 12.81 -18.51 -4.17
N LYS A 241 13.23 -18.98 -2.99
CA LYS A 241 12.58 -20.11 -2.32
C LYS A 241 11.11 -19.82 -2.02
N GLY A 242 10.79 -18.61 -1.55
CA GLY A 242 9.43 -18.20 -1.22
C GLY A 242 8.54 -18.11 -2.45
N THR A 243 8.99 -17.44 -3.51
CA THR A 243 8.20 -17.29 -4.75
C THR A 243 7.98 -18.64 -5.42
N ASN A 244 9.00 -19.49 -5.52
CA ASN A 244 8.86 -20.84 -6.09
C ASN A 244 7.86 -21.70 -5.31
N LEU A 245 7.86 -21.64 -3.97
CA LEU A 245 6.88 -22.36 -3.14
C LEU A 245 5.45 -21.84 -3.38
N ARG A 246 5.25 -20.52 -3.44
CA ARG A 246 3.92 -19.95 -3.73
C ARG A 246 3.40 -20.33 -5.11
N ILE A 247 4.29 -20.45 -6.10
CA ILE A 247 3.92 -20.97 -7.42
C ILE A 247 3.43 -22.41 -7.32
N GLN A 248 4.10 -23.27 -6.53
CA GLN A 248 3.64 -24.64 -6.29
C GLN A 248 2.29 -24.69 -5.54
N GLU A 249 2.01 -23.69 -4.71
CA GLU A 249 0.75 -23.55 -3.97
C GLU A 249 -0.38 -22.91 -4.78
N GLY A 250 -0.12 -22.51 -6.04
CA GLY A 250 -1.14 -22.01 -6.97
C GLY A 250 -1.04 -20.53 -7.34
N ALA A 251 -0.04 -19.79 -6.86
CA ALA A 251 0.23 -18.46 -7.39
C ALA A 251 0.65 -18.57 -8.87
N LYS A 252 0.13 -17.67 -9.72
CA LYS A 252 0.45 -17.68 -11.15
C LYS A 252 1.92 -17.34 -11.34
N MET A 253 2.63 -18.18 -12.08
CA MET A 253 4.02 -17.92 -12.47
C MET A 253 4.03 -16.80 -13.52
N VAL A 254 4.88 -15.79 -13.32
CA VAL A 254 5.03 -14.68 -14.28
C VAL A 254 6.39 -14.76 -14.94
N LEU A 255 6.38 -14.97 -16.24
CA LEU A 255 7.54 -14.96 -17.14
C LEU A 255 7.59 -13.68 -17.98
N SER A 256 6.43 -13.06 -18.27
CA SER A 256 6.34 -11.77 -18.95
C SER A 256 5.10 -10.97 -18.51
N GLY A 257 4.96 -9.71 -18.97
CA GLY A 257 3.80 -8.90 -18.60
C GLY A 257 2.49 -9.43 -19.18
N ALA A 258 2.54 -10.17 -20.29
CA ALA A 258 1.38 -10.84 -20.87
C ALA A 258 0.67 -11.79 -19.87
N ASP A 259 1.42 -12.46 -18.98
CA ASP A 259 0.84 -13.35 -17.97
C ASP A 259 -0.06 -12.58 -16.98
N ILE A 260 0.26 -11.32 -16.69
CA ILE A 260 -0.54 -10.44 -15.84
C ILE A 260 -1.71 -9.86 -16.63
N MET A 261 -1.47 -9.47 -17.90
CA MET A 261 -2.50 -8.86 -18.74
C MET A 261 -3.63 -9.82 -19.12
N GLU A 262 -3.39 -11.14 -19.18
CA GLU A 262 -4.44 -12.14 -19.35
C GLU A 262 -5.53 -12.01 -18.28
N ASP A 263 -5.10 -11.86 -17.02
CA ASP A 263 -5.99 -11.73 -15.88
C ASP A 263 -6.61 -10.32 -15.82
N PHE A 264 -5.86 -9.29 -16.18
CA PHE A 264 -6.35 -7.91 -16.20
C PHE A 264 -7.32 -7.64 -17.38
N ASN A 265 -7.35 -8.45 -18.42
CA ASN A 265 -8.29 -8.25 -19.54
C ASN A 265 -9.57 -9.09 -19.43
N SER A 266 -9.70 -9.87 -18.35
CA SER A 266 -10.84 -10.76 -18.08
C SER A 266 -11.96 -10.05 -17.34
#